data_AF-A0A363MT61-F1
#
_entry.id   AF-A0A363MT61-F1
#
_cell.length_a   1.000
_cell.length_b   1.000
_cell.length_c   1.000
_cell.angle_alpha   90.00
_cell.angle_beta   90.00
_cell.angle_gamma   90.00
#
_symmetry.space_group_name_H-M   'P 1'
#
loop_
_entity.id
_entity.type
_entity.pdbx_description
1 polymer ?
#
loop_
_entity_poly.entity_id
_entity_poly.type
_entity_poly.pdbx_seq_one_letter_code
_entity_poly.pdbx_strand_id
1 'polypeptide(L)'
;MKKSFSILTFFISAMCFSQIYVPYGTVYATTNSSTTSNIGIAVTDPNEKLTIDGNINLINPVNVYRKIGFTTTDSFSNAQTNNIPIANYGMTMSKFDSSSPSPTVSFSGWNGINFYTNTAERMKISSSGKVGIDVTTFPTNPLYANYKLFVKGGVLTDEIRVSLSSNGTWADYVFYDKYKLMPLSEVETFIAANKHLPNVPSAKQVKEEGINVSEMFRIQQEKIEELTLYIIEQNKKIEALETIVKSKK
;
A
#
# COMPACT_ATOMS: atom_id res chain seq x y z
N MET A 1 -55.75 42.27 -67.73
CA MET A 1 -54.28 42.50 -67.74
C MET A 1 -53.89 42.94 -66.33
N LYS A 2 -52.85 42.47 -65.67
CA LYS A 2 -51.81 41.49 -65.98
C LYS A 2 -51.16 41.20 -64.62
N LYS A 3 -50.95 39.91 -64.34
CA LYS A 3 -49.91 39.32 -63.49
C LYS A 3 -49.98 39.61 -61.98
N SER A 4 -50.70 38.72 -61.30
CA SER A 4 -50.32 38.23 -59.98
C SER A 4 -48.88 37.68 -60.05
N PHE A 5 -48.00 38.18 -59.19
CA PHE A 5 -46.73 37.54 -58.84
C PHE A 5 -46.64 37.52 -57.32
N SER A 6 -47.17 36.45 -56.73
CA SER A 6 -46.87 36.06 -55.35
C SER A 6 -45.36 35.86 -55.23
N ILE A 7 -44.69 36.75 -54.48
CA ILE A 7 -43.33 36.49 -54.02
C ILE A 7 -43.46 35.50 -52.87
N LEU A 8 -43.20 34.24 -53.19
CA LEU A 8 -43.07 33.13 -52.26
C LEU A 8 -41.79 33.35 -51.43
N THR A 9 -41.96 33.80 -50.19
CA THR A 9 -40.88 33.94 -49.22
C THR A 9 -40.33 32.56 -48.86
N PHE A 10 -39.14 32.22 -49.35
CA PHE A 10 -38.41 31.05 -48.87
C PHE A 10 -37.69 31.42 -47.57
N PHE A 11 -38.31 31.09 -46.43
CA PHE A 11 -37.60 31.01 -45.15
C PHE A 11 -36.70 29.78 -45.19
N ILE A 12 -35.42 29.95 -45.53
CA ILE A 12 -34.42 28.93 -45.22
C ILE A 12 -34.07 29.13 -43.75
N SER A 13 -34.69 28.34 -42.86
CA SER A 13 -34.18 28.20 -41.51
C SER A 13 -32.82 27.50 -41.60
N ALA A 14 -31.73 28.25 -41.56
CA ALA A 14 -30.43 27.64 -41.34
C ALA A 14 -30.49 26.97 -39.96
N MET A 15 -30.54 25.64 -39.94
CA MET A 15 -30.27 24.88 -38.72
C MET A 15 -28.80 25.08 -38.40
N CYS A 16 -28.49 26.09 -37.59
CA CYS A 16 -27.14 26.25 -37.05
C CYS A 16 -26.87 25.10 -36.09
N PHE A 17 -26.21 24.05 -36.57
CA PHE A 17 -25.56 23.11 -35.67
C PHE A 17 -24.33 23.82 -35.09
N SER A 18 -24.27 23.97 -33.77
CA SER A 18 -23.06 24.43 -33.09
C SER A 18 -22.01 23.32 -33.16
N GLN A 19 -21.17 23.31 -34.19
CA GLN A 19 -19.91 22.56 -34.13
C GLN A 19 -18.85 23.38 -33.39
N ILE A 20 -17.95 22.69 -32.70
CA ILE A 20 -16.71 23.26 -32.19
C ILE A 20 -15.90 23.73 -33.41
N TYR A 21 -15.72 25.04 -33.58
CA TYR A 21 -14.89 25.59 -34.65
C TYR A 21 -13.41 25.47 -34.28
N VAL A 22 -12.65 24.72 -35.07
CA VAL A 22 -11.21 24.54 -34.89
C VAL A 22 -10.51 25.08 -36.14
N PRO A 23 -9.84 26.25 -36.08
CA PRO A 23 -9.34 26.95 -37.27
C PRO A 23 -8.40 26.14 -38.17
N TYR A 24 -7.81 25.04 -37.65
CA TYR A 24 -6.85 24.17 -38.35
C TYR A 24 -7.03 22.67 -38.03
N GLY A 25 -8.20 22.25 -37.51
CA GLY A 25 -8.45 20.86 -37.10
C GLY A 25 -9.59 20.21 -37.88
N THR A 26 -9.46 18.93 -38.25
CA THR A 26 -10.57 18.15 -38.82
C THR A 26 -11.47 17.68 -37.68
N VAL A 27 -12.66 18.26 -37.55
CA VAL A 27 -13.70 17.72 -36.67
C VAL A 27 -14.38 16.59 -37.42
N TYR A 28 -14.10 15.34 -37.05
CA TYR A 28 -14.94 14.22 -37.49
C TYR A 28 -16.35 14.50 -36.99
N ALA A 29 -17.31 14.54 -37.91
CA ALA A 29 -18.65 15.05 -37.64
C ALA A 29 -19.27 14.35 -36.42
N THR A 30 -19.52 15.11 -35.36
CA THR A 30 -20.35 14.67 -34.25
C THR A 30 -21.80 14.83 -34.70
N THR A 31 -22.45 13.72 -35.02
CA THR A 31 -23.88 13.71 -35.30
C THR A 31 -24.60 13.66 -33.96
N ASN A 32 -24.94 14.80 -33.37
CA ASN A 32 -25.77 14.81 -32.18
C ASN A 32 -27.23 14.49 -32.56
N SER A 33 -27.83 13.56 -31.85
CA SER A 33 -29.28 13.32 -31.94
C SER A 33 -30.03 14.61 -31.57
N SER A 34 -30.97 15.02 -32.43
CA SER A 34 -31.72 16.29 -32.31
C SER A 34 -32.58 16.41 -31.03
N THR A 35 -32.66 15.35 -30.23
CA THR A 35 -33.54 15.23 -29.05
C THR A 35 -32.80 15.23 -27.70
N THR A 36 -31.47 15.05 -27.66
CA THR A 36 -30.72 14.89 -26.39
C THR A 36 -29.82 16.07 -26.04
N SER A 37 -29.42 16.88 -27.03
CA SER A 37 -28.53 18.06 -26.87
C SER A 37 -27.21 17.79 -26.14
N ASN A 38 -26.69 16.56 -26.19
CA ASN A 38 -25.44 16.14 -25.54
C ASN A 38 -24.21 16.47 -26.41
N ILE A 39 -23.02 16.54 -25.82
CA ILE A 39 -21.75 16.79 -26.53
C ILE A 39 -20.95 15.50 -26.56
N GLY A 40 -20.90 14.87 -27.73
CA GLY A 40 -19.95 13.80 -27.98
C GLY A 40 -18.64 14.39 -28.47
N ILE A 41 -17.50 14.04 -27.86
CA ILE A 41 -16.20 14.17 -28.52
C ILE A 41 -15.84 12.78 -29.01
N ALA A 42 -15.85 12.59 -30.34
CA ALA A 42 -15.63 11.32 -31.04
C ALA A 42 -16.68 10.22 -30.78
N VAL A 43 -17.92 10.57 -30.40
CA VAL A 43 -19.02 9.62 -30.16
C VAL A 43 -20.33 10.11 -30.80
N THR A 44 -21.11 9.20 -31.39
CA THR A 44 -22.25 9.52 -32.29
C THR A 44 -23.64 9.47 -31.66
N ASP A 45 -23.77 9.01 -30.41
CA ASP A 45 -24.99 9.16 -29.62
C ASP A 45 -24.61 9.16 -28.14
N PRO A 46 -24.02 10.26 -27.66
CA PRO A 46 -23.59 10.35 -26.27
C PRO A 46 -24.80 10.14 -25.35
N ASN A 47 -24.81 9.04 -24.61
CA ASN A 47 -25.85 8.73 -23.61
C ASN A 47 -25.69 9.60 -22.34
N GLU A 48 -24.61 10.38 -22.25
CA GLU A 48 -24.32 11.37 -21.24
C GLU A 48 -24.03 12.73 -21.88
N LYS A 49 -24.09 13.81 -21.09
CA LYS A 49 -23.97 15.18 -21.60
C LYS A 49 -22.62 15.51 -22.22
N LEU A 50 -21.54 14.90 -21.73
CA LEU A 50 -20.22 14.94 -22.34
C LEU A 50 -19.63 13.54 -22.31
N THR A 51 -19.79 12.84 -23.42
CA THR A 51 -19.13 11.56 -23.60
C THR A 51 -17.91 11.83 -24.45
N ILE A 52 -16.75 11.72 -23.81
CA ILE A 52 -15.50 11.67 -24.52
C ILE A 52 -15.21 10.20 -24.68
N ASP A 53 -15.46 9.70 -25.88
CA ASP A 53 -14.95 8.40 -26.27
C ASP A 53 -13.44 8.54 -26.50
N GLY A 54 -12.70 8.56 -25.39
CA GLY A 54 -11.25 8.72 -25.38
C GLY A 54 -10.66 9.43 -24.17
N ASN A 55 -9.33 9.52 -24.18
CA ASN A 55 -8.52 10.15 -23.14
C ASN A 55 -8.43 11.66 -23.34
N ILE A 56 -8.52 12.42 -22.25
CA ILE A 56 -8.20 13.85 -22.28
C ILE A 56 -6.68 14.00 -22.18
N ASN A 57 -6.04 14.45 -23.25
CA ASN A 57 -4.60 14.75 -23.29
C ASN A 57 -4.38 16.26 -23.38
N LEU A 58 -3.66 16.83 -22.42
CA LEU A 58 -3.25 18.23 -22.43
C LEU A 58 -1.79 18.32 -22.86
N ILE A 59 -1.55 18.86 -24.07
CA ILE A 59 -0.21 19.07 -24.63
C ILE A 59 0.24 20.50 -24.31
N ASN A 60 1.41 20.66 -23.68
CA ASN A 60 2.15 21.92 -23.63
C ASN A 60 3.55 21.69 -24.23
N PRO A 61 3.99 22.45 -25.25
CA PRO A 61 5.30 22.27 -25.89
C PRO A 61 6.49 22.67 -25.00
N VAL A 62 6.26 23.23 -23.81
CA VAL A 62 7.32 23.56 -22.86
C VAL A 62 7.05 22.87 -21.51
N ASN A 63 7.72 21.73 -21.29
CA ASN A 63 7.82 20.92 -20.05
C ASN A 63 6.79 19.78 -19.79
N VAL A 64 7.00 18.67 -20.51
CA VAL A 64 7.00 17.21 -20.18
C VAL A 64 6.01 16.54 -19.19
N TYR A 65 4.76 16.99 -19.02
CA TYR A 65 3.76 16.20 -18.25
C TYR A 65 2.48 15.93 -19.03
N ARG A 66 2.21 14.63 -19.28
CA ARG A 66 0.97 14.15 -19.90
C ARG A 66 0.14 13.40 -18.87
N LYS A 67 -1.14 13.72 -18.79
CA LYS A 67 -2.07 13.18 -17.81
C LYS A 67 -3.31 12.69 -18.51
N ILE A 68 -3.85 11.58 -18.03
CA ILE A 68 -5.15 11.06 -18.40
C ILE A 68 -5.81 10.63 -17.09
N GLY A 69 -6.94 11.24 -16.76
CA GLY A 69 -7.63 10.97 -15.51
C GLY A 69 -8.70 11.99 -15.22
N PHE A 70 -9.31 11.86 -14.04
CA PHE A 70 -10.26 12.83 -13.54
C PHE A 70 -9.52 13.81 -12.63
N THR A 71 -9.53 15.08 -13.01
CA THR A 71 -9.07 16.17 -12.13
C THR A 71 -10.20 16.49 -11.16
N THR A 72 -9.96 16.35 -9.86
CA THR A 72 -10.83 16.90 -8.80
C THR A 72 -10.29 18.29 -8.40
N THR A 73 -10.94 19.02 -7.50
CA THR A 73 -10.49 20.36 -7.03
C THR A 73 -9.13 20.35 -6.33
N ASP A 74 -8.66 19.18 -5.92
CA ASP A 74 -7.42 19.01 -5.19
C ASP A 74 -6.23 19.05 -6.17
N SER A 75 -5.01 19.23 -5.69
CA SER A 75 -3.81 19.14 -6.53
C SER A 75 -2.83 18.17 -5.88
N PHE A 76 -2.67 16.99 -6.49
CA PHE A 76 -1.65 16.03 -6.09
C PHE A 76 -0.34 16.32 -6.84
N SER A 77 0.73 16.59 -6.09
CA SER A 77 2.06 16.84 -6.63
C SER A 77 3.08 15.92 -5.97
N ASN A 78 4.06 15.46 -6.75
CA ASN A 78 5.13 14.61 -6.25
C ASN A 78 6.27 15.49 -5.71
N ALA A 79 6.45 15.49 -4.39
CA ALA A 79 7.47 16.29 -3.70
C ALA A 79 8.90 15.90 -4.10
N GLN A 80 9.14 14.63 -4.44
CA GLN A 80 10.43 14.12 -4.94
C GLN A 80 10.77 14.63 -6.35
N THR A 81 9.82 15.29 -7.02
CA THR A 81 9.97 15.76 -8.41
C THR A 81 9.93 17.29 -8.57
N ASN A 82 10.20 18.08 -7.53
CA ASN A 82 9.94 19.53 -7.55
C ASN A 82 8.44 19.85 -7.74
N ASN A 83 7.56 19.08 -7.09
CA ASN A 83 6.11 19.27 -7.10
C ASN A 83 5.47 19.19 -8.50
N ILE A 84 5.96 18.30 -9.37
CA ILE A 84 5.27 18.02 -10.64
C ILE A 84 3.84 17.57 -10.33
N PRO A 85 2.82 18.21 -10.92
CA PRO A 85 1.45 17.83 -10.64
C PRO A 85 1.12 16.53 -11.37
N ILE A 86 0.45 15.61 -10.69
CA ILE A 86 -0.03 14.30 -11.17
C ILE A 86 -1.57 14.41 -11.36
N ALA A 87 -2.23 13.49 -12.06
CA ALA A 87 -3.70 13.40 -11.96
C ALA A 87 -4.10 13.09 -10.50
N ASN A 88 -5.30 13.43 -10.01
CA ASN A 88 -5.71 13.05 -8.64
C ASN A 88 -6.23 11.62 -8.54
N TYR A 89 -7.03 11.23 -9.54
CA TYR A 89 -7.55 9.89 -9.73
C TYR A 89 -7.31 9.52 -11.19
N GLY A 90 -6.12 9.00 -11.46
CA GLY A 90 -5.74 8.71 -12.82
C GLY A 90 -4.29 8.34 -12.96
N MET A 91 -3.79 8.63 -14.15
CA MET A 91 -2.49 8.19 -14.60
C MET A 91 -1.69 9.38 -15.10
N THR A 92 -0.44 9.46 -14.65
CA THR A 92 0.54 10.41 -15.18
C THR A 92 1.77 9.65 -15.60
N MET A 93 2.34 10.05 -16.74
CA MET A 93 3.66 9.61 -17.15
C MET A 93 4.65 10.75 -16.94
N SER A 94 5.58 10.57 -16.01
CA SER A 94 6.60 11.57 -15.66
C SER A 94 7.87 10.87 -15.18
N LYS A 95 8.99 11.58 -15.17
CA LYS A 95 10.16 11.10 -14.43
C LYS A 95 9.81 11.00 -12.94
N PHE A 96 10.29 9.95 -12.27
CA PHE A 96 10.05 9.77 -10.82
C PHE A 96 10.85 10.76 -9.97
N ASP A 97 12.00 11.20 -10.47
CA ASP A 97 12.82 12.31 -9.95
C ASP A 97 13.72 12.86 -11.08
N SER A 98 14.52 13.89 -10.79
CA SER A 98 15.44 14.50 -11.76
C SER A 98 16.56 13.55 -12.22
N SER A 99 16.90 12.54 -11.42
CA SER A 99 17.89 11.50 -11.74
C SER A 99 17.35 10.34 -12.56
N SER A 100 16.02 10.22 -12.69
CA SER A 100 15.39 9.10 -13.37
C SER A 100 15.73 9.11 -14.87
N PRO A 101 16.28 8.00 -15.41
CA PRO A 101 16.71 7.94 -16.80
C PRO A 101 15.54 7.93 -17.78
N SER A 102 14.35 7.53 -17.33
CA SER A 102 13.14 7.41 -18.15
C SER A 102 11.88 7.73 -17.35
N PRO A 103 10.80 8.17 -18.01
CA PRO A 103 9.52 8.38 -17.34
C PRO A 103 8.89 7.04 -16.91
N THR A 104 8.18 7.06 -15.78
CA THR A 104 7.36 5.94 -15.28
C THR A 104 5.88 6.30 -15.30
N VAL A 105 5.04 5.28 -15.41
CA VAL A 105 3.60 5.42 -15.27
C VAL A 105 3.26 5.38 -13.79
N SER A 106 2.68 6.47 -13.29
CA SER A 106 2.23 6.61 -11.91
C SER A 106 0.71 6.61 -11.87
N PHE A 107 0.14 5.75 -11.04
CA PHE A 107 -1.25 5.81 -10.64
C PHE A 107 -1.38 6.66 -9.38
N SER A 108 -2.43 7.45 -9.31
CA SER A 108 -2.72 8.31 -8.17
C SER A 108 -4.14 8.08 -7.67
N GLY A 109 -4.29 8.18 -6.35
CA GLY A 109 -5.56 8.19 -5.67
C GLY A 109 -5.41 8.94 -4.35
N TRP A 110 -5.94 10.17 -4.28
CA TRP A 110 -5.84 11.01 -3.08
C TRP A 110 -6.41 10.34 -1.83
N ASN A 111 -7.61 9.76 -1.96
CA ASN A 111 -8.24 9.02 -0.86
C ASN A 111 -7.84 7.54 -0.80
N GLY A 112 -6.89 7.13 -1.63
CA GLY A 112 -6.49 5.74 -1.84
C GLY A 112 -6.90 5.16 -3.19
N ILE A 113 -6.54 3.89 -3.38
CA ILE A 113 -6.79 3.10 -4.59
C ILE A 113 -7.32 1.74 -4.16
N ASN A 114 -8.44 1.31 -4.73
CA ASN A 114 -9.07 0.03 -4.42
C ASN A 114 -9.11 -0.85 -5.67
N PHE A 115 -8.91 -2.15 -5.48
CA PHE A 115 -8.96 -3.17 -6.51
C PHE A 115 -10.08 -4.14 -6.20
N TYR A 116 -11.03 -4.28 -7.14
CA TYR A 116 -12.22 -5.11 -6.98
C TYR A 116 -12.17 -6.31 -7.92
N THR A 117 -12.70 -7.45 -7.48
CA THR A 117 -13.09 -8.56 -8.36
C THR A 117 -14.37 -9.19 -7.84
N ASN A 118 -15.23 -9.68 -8.74
CA ASN A 118 -16.53 -10.24 -8.39
C ASN A 118 -17.28 -9.38 -7.35
N THR A 119 -17.41 -8.08 -7.66
CA THR A 119 -18.10 -7.05 -6.85
C THR A 119 -17.57 -6.83 -5.42
N ALA A 120 -16.37 -7.30 -5.08
CA ALA A 120 -15.79 -7.13 -3.74
C ALA A 120 -14.35 -6.60 -3.80
N GLU A 121 -14.01 -5.74 -2.83
CA GLU A 121 -12.66 -5.21 -2.65
C GLU A 121 -11.70 -6.34 -2.24
N ARG A 122 -10.63 -6.55 -3.01
CA ARG A 122 -9.59 -7.57 -2.75
C ARG A 122 -8.28 -6.96 -2.29
N MET A 123 -7.96 -5.77 -2.77
CA MET A 123 -6.75 -5.08 -2.38
C MET A 123 -7.02 -3.58 -2.32
N LYS A 124 -6.36 -2.87 -1.41
CA LYS A 124 -6.36 -1.41 -1.42
C LYS A 124 -5.08 -0.81 -0.90
N ILE A 125 -4.85 0.44 -1.30
CA ILE A 125 -3.91 1.37 -0.69
C ILE A 125 -4.75 2.50 -0.11
N SER A 126 -4.77 2.70 1.20
CA SER A 126 -5.50 3.82 1.82
C SER A 126 -4.76 5.16 1.65
N SER A 127 -5.48 6.26 1.89
CA SER A 127 -4.91 7.62 2.00
C SER A 127 -3.79 7.74 3.05
N SER A 128 -3.75 6.87 4.07
CA SER A 128 -2.67 6.81 5.06
C SER A 128 -1.43 6.02 4.59
N GLY A 129 -1.46 5.49 3.36
CA GLY A 129 -0.41 4.65 2.79
C GLY A 129 -0.41 3.20 3.29
N LYS A 130 -1.43 2.75 4.03
CA LYS A 130 -1.58 1.35 4.42
C LYS A 130 -2.12 0.53 3.24
N VAL A 131 -1.50 -0.62 2.98
CA VAL A 131 -1.87 -1.61 1.99
C VAL A 131 -2.63 -2.75 2.67
N GLY A 132 -3.79 -3.11 2.12
CA GLY A 132 -4.65 -4.18 2.61
C GLY A 132 -4.91 -5.22 1.53
N ILE A 133 -4.83 -6.51 1.88
CA ILE A 133 -5.25 -7.64 1.04
C ILE A 133 -6.39 -8.37 1.77
N ASP A 134 -7.58 -8.36 1.17
CA ASP A 134 -8.86 -8.76 1.78
C ASP A 134 -9.14 -8.09 3.14
N VAL A 135 -8.64 -6.86 3.30
CA VAL A 135 -8.83 -6.01 4.48
C VAL A 135 -9.66 -4.79 4.11
N THR A 136 -10.93 -4.79 4.52
CA THR A 136 -11.87 -3.68 4.26
C THR A 136 -11.78 -2.56 5.28
N THR A 137 -11.23 -2.81 6.48
CA THR A 137 -11.01 -1.79 7.50
C THR A 137 -9.67 -2.02 8.17
N PHE A 138 -8.81 -1.00 8.18
CA PHE A 138 -7.53 -1.09 8.87
C PHE A 138 -7.75 -0.97 10.39
N PRO A 139 -7.07 -1.80 11.20
CA PRO A 139 -7.10 -1.65 12.64
C PRO A 139 -6.69 -0.25 13.09
N THR A 140 -7.44 0.29 14.05
CA THR A 140 -7.18 1.58 14.69
C THR A 140 -6.38 1.43 15.99
N ASN A 141 -6.11 0.19 16.43
CA ASN A 141 -5.28 -0.07 17.59
C ASN A 141 -3.89 0.58 17.41
N PRO A 142 -3.43 1.42 18.37
CA PRO A 142 -2.12 2.06 18.32
C PRO A 142 -0.95 1.09 18.11
N LEU A 143 -1.06 -0.15 18.60
CA LEU A 143 -0.06 -1.22 18.38
C LEU A 143 0.22 -1.44 16.88
N TYR A 144 -0.80 -1.25 16.02
CA TYR A 144 -0.70 -1.48 14.58
C TYR A 144 -0.58 -0.18 13.78
N ALA A 145 -0.40 0.98 14.43
CA ALA A 145 -0.40 2.28 13.77
C ALA A 145 0.70 2.40 12.70
N ASN A 146 1.89 1.86 13.00
CA ASN A 146 3.08 1.97 12.17
C ASN A 146 3.18 0.86 11.09
N TYR A 147 2.30 -0.13 11.11
CA TYR A 147 2.30 -1.21 10.12
C TYR A 147 1.74 -0.71 8.79
N LYS A 148 2.37 -1.14 7.69
CA LYS A 148 2.02 -0.71 6.32
C LYS A 148 1.29 -1.78 5.51
N LEU A 149 1.42 -3.05 5.85
CA LEU A 149 0.77 -4.15 5.13
C LEU A 149 -0.12 -4.95 6.08
N PHE A 150 -1.36 -5.17 5.67
CA PHE A 150 -2.34 -5.99 6.38
C PHE A 150 -2.89 -7.04 5.42
N VAL A 151 -2.84 -8.31 5.82
CA VAL A 151 -3.29 -9.43 4.98
C VAL A 151 -4.26 -10.28 5.78
N LYS A 152 -5.51 -10.39 5.32
CA LYS A 152 -6.49 -11.30 5.89
C LYS A 152 -6.35 -12.68 5.25
N GLY A 153 -6.29 -13.73 6.05
CA GLY A 153 -6.11 -15.11 5.57
C GLY A 153 -4.65 -15.61 5.56
N GLY A 154 -3.69 -14.73 5.89
CA GLY A 154 -2.27 -15.09 6.02
C GLY A 154 -1.48 -14.98 4.72
N VAL A 155 -0.19 -15.33 4.80
CA VAL A 155 0.75 -15.32 3.68
C VAL A 155 1.40 -16.70 3.58
N LEU A 156 1.21 -17.38 2.46
CA LEU A 156 1.94 -18.59 2.11
C LEU A 156 3.12 -18.21 1.20
N THR A 157 4.33 -18.56 1.60
CA THR A 157 5.57 -18.23 0.87
C THR A 157 6.60 -19.33 1.13
N ASP A 158 7.53 -19.52 0.19
CA ASP A 158 8.64 -20.45 0.34
C ASP A 158 9.70 -19.92 1.32
N GLU A 159 9.93 -18.59 1.30
CA GLU A 159 10.90 -17.93 2.17
C GLU A 159 10.35 -16.59 2.69
N ILE A 160 10.72 -16.26 3.92
CA ILE A 160 10.59 -14.91 4.50
C ILE A 160 11.93 -14.50 5.11
N ARG A 161 12.43 -13.32 4.71
CA ARG A 161 13.60 -12.70 5.34
C ARG A 161 13.15 -11.53 6.18
N VAL A 162 13.51 -11.54 7.46
CA VAL A 162 13.21 -10.43 8.37
C VAL A 162 14.51 -9.79 8.83
N SER A 163 14.72 -8.54 8.43
CA SER A 163 15.81 -7.73 8.95
C SER A 163 15.39 -7.09 10.25
N LEU A 164 16.23 -7.17 11.26
CA LEU A 164 16.10 -6.31 12.43
C LEU A 164 16.33 -4.86 11.99
N SER A 165 15.60 -3.92 12.60
CA SER A 165 15.90 -2.50 12.43
C SER A 165 17.30 -2.22 13.00
N SER A 166 17.89 -1.08 12.65
CA SER A 166 19.26 -0.69 13.04
C SER A 166 19.53 -0.73 14.55
N ASN A 167 18.48 -0.83 15.38
CA ASN A 167 18.55 -0.87 16.85
C ASN A 167 18.18 -2.23 17.45
N GLY A 168 17.89 -3.26 16.64
CA GLY A 168 17.56 -4.59 17.13
C GLY A 168 18.81 -5.32 17.61
N THR A 169 18.92 -5.58 18.91
CA THR A 169 20.01 -6.38 19.50
C THR A 169 19.70 -7.86 19.32
N TRP A 170 20.64 -8.63 18.79
CA TRP A 170 20.54 -10.10 18.74
C TRP A 170 20.82 -10.71 20.12
N ALA A 171 20.40 -11.96 20.36
CA ALA A 171 20.39 -12.56 21.69
C ALA A 171 21.78 -12.85 22.31
N ASP A 172 22.87 -12.76 21.53
CA ASP A 172 24.25 -13.08 21.93
C ASP A 172 24.74 -12.40 23.22
N TYR A 173 24.05 -11.35 23.68
CA TYR A 173 24.36 -10.67 24.94
C TYR A 173 24.27 -11.61 26.16
N VAL A 174 23.60 -12.76 26.06
CA VAL A 174 23.53 -13.77 27.13
C VAL A 174 24.93 -14.27 27.50
N PHE A 175 25.88 -14.23 26.57
CA PHE A 175 27.26 -14.64 26.80
C PHE A 175 28.20 -13.53 27.31
N TYR A 176 27.70 -12.31 27.53
CA TYR A 176 28.53 -11.20 28.00
C TYR A 176 28.75 -11.27 29.51
N ASP A 177 29.92 -10.85 29.99
CA ASP A 177 30.31 -10.93 31.41
C ASP A 177 29.33 -10.26 32.39
N LYS A 178 28.56 -9.28 31.92
CA LYS A 178 27.57 -8.54 32.72
C LYS A 178 26.19 -9.19 32.74
N TYR A 179 25.94 -10.19 31.91
CA TYR A 179 24.66 -10.87 31.85
C TYR A 179 24.47 -11.72 33.12
N LYS A 180 23.35 -11.50 33.81
CA LYS A 180 23.03 -12.20 35.05
C LYS A 180 22.10 -13.36 34.74
N LEU A 181 22.67 -14.55 34.57
CA LEU A 181 21.89 -15.78 34.43
C LEU A 181 21.09 -16.03 35.71
N MET A 182 19.77 -16.17 35.57
CA MET A 182 18.87 -16.44 36.69
C MET A 182 19.16 -17.82 37.29
N PRO A 183 19.25 -18.01 38.61
CA PRO A 183 19.39 -19.34 39.18
C PRO A 183 18.18 -20.24 38.85
N LEU A 184 18.39 -21.53 38.57
CA LEU A 184 17.29 -22.46 38.23
C LEU A 184 16.18 -22.53 39.29
N SER A 185 16.51 -22.34 40.57
CA SER A 185 15.53 -22.26 41.66
C SER A 185 14.61 -21.04 41.55
N GLU A 186 15.14 -19.91 41.08
CA GLU A 186 14.35 -18.70 40.82
C GLU A 186 13.50 -18.87 39.56
N VAL A 187 14.05 -19.51 38.51
CA VAL A 187 13.31 -19.86 37.30
C VAL A 187 12.12 -20.78 37.64
N GLU A 188 12.33 -21.81 38.46
CA GLU A 188 11.29 -22.72 38.93
C GLU A 188 10.19 -21.97 39.68
N THR A 189 10.58 -21.09 40.61
CA THR A 189 9.66 -20.24 41.37
C THR A 189 8.84 -19.34 40.43
N PHE A 190 9.48 -18.74 39.42
CA PHE A 190 8.82 -17.90 38.43
C PHE A 190 7.79 -18.69 37.61
N ILE A 191 8.16 -19.89 37.13
CA ILE A 191 7.26 -20.76 36.35
C ILE A 191 6.07 -21.21 37.21
N ALA A 192 6.31 -21.58 38.46
CA ALA A 192 5.26 -22.00 39.37
C ALA A 192 4.19 -20.90 39.55
N ALA A 193 4.64 -19.64 39.66
CA ALA A 193 3.77 -18.47 39.83
C ALA A 193 3.11 -18.00 38.52
N ASN A 194 3.85 -17.92 37.41
CA ASN A 194 3.42 -17.23 36.18
C ASN A 194 2.99 -18.16 35.04
N LYS A 195 3.31 -19.46 35.12
CA LYS A 195 2.99 -20.49 34.10
C LYS A 195 3.62 -20.23 32.71
N HIS A 196 4.67 -19.42 32.65
CA HIS A 196 5.52 -19.24 31.47
C HIS A 196 6.96 -18.95 31.89
N LEU A 197 7.89 -18.96 30.94
CA LEU A 197 9.30 -18.64 31.20
C LEU A 197 9.51 -17.13 31.39
N PRO A 198 10.54 -16.72 32.15
CA PRO A 198 10.98 -15.33 32.20
C PRO A 198 11.25 -14.77 30.79
N ASN A 199 10.87 -13.51 30.56
CA ASN A 199 10.97 -12.78 29.28
C ASN A 199 10.16 -13.36 28.11
N VAL A 200 9.44 -14.48 28.29
CA VAL A 200 8.55 -15.04 27.27
C VAL A 200 7.14 -14.50 27.51
N PRO A 201 6.44 -13.97 26.49
CA PRO A 201 5.08 -13.48 26.66
C PRO A 201 4.12 -14.62 27.04
N SER A 202 3.19 -14.33 27.93
CA SER A 202 2.14 -15.28 28.32
C SER A 202 1.16 -15.55 27.18
N ALA A 203 0.47 -16.70 27.23
CA ALA A 203 -0.56 -17.02 26.26
C ALA A 203 -1.69 -15.97 26.22
N LYS A 204 -1.99 -15.33 27.36
CA LYS A 204 -2.96 -14.24 27.44
C LYS A 204 -2.48 -13.02 26.66
N GLN A 205 -1.24 -12.59 26.86
CA GLN A 205 -0.64 -11.45 26.14
C GLN A 205 -0.61 -11.72 24.63
N VAL A 206 -0.17 -12.90 24.21
CA VAL A 206 -0.15 -13.26 22.78
C VAL A 206 -1.54 -13.25 22.15
N LYS A 207 -2.57 -13.69 22.89
CA LYS A 207 -3.96 -13.66 22.41
C LYS A 207 -4.49 -12.24 22.25
N GLU A 208 -4.12 -11.33 23.15
CA GLU A 208 -4.62 -9.95 23.17
C GLU A 208 -3.86 -9.03 22.20
N GLU A 209 -2.55 -9.17 22.09
CA GLU A 209 -1.67 -8.24 21.37
C GLU A 209 -1.13 -8.80 20.06
N GLY A 210 -1.17 -10.12 19.88
CA GLY A 210 -0.45 -10.84 18.84
C GLY A 210 1.03 -11.02 19.20
N ILE A 211 1.85 -11.36 18.21
CA ILE A 211 3.29 -11.56 18.43
C ILE A 211 4.11 -10.97 17.28
N ASN A 212 5.19 -10.27 17.64
CA ASN A 212 6.20 -9.90 16.68
C ASN A 212 7.12 -11.11 16.46
N VAL A 213 7.10 -11.66 15.24
CA VAL A 213 7.85 -12.87 14.89
C VAL A 213 9.36 -12.69 15.09
N SER A 214 9.93 -11.53 14.75
CA SER A 214 11.35 -11.25 14.97
C SER A 214 11.72 -11.25 16.44
N GLU A 215 10.88 -10.61 17.25
CA GLU A 215 11.12 -10.54 18.69
C GLU A 215 10.99 -11.92 19.34
N MET A 216 10.01 -12.72 18.92
CA MET A 216 9.88 -14.09 19.42
C MET A 216 11.07 -14.95 19.04
N PHE A 217 11.59 -14.84 17.80
CA PHE A 217 12.81 -15.54 17.42
C PHE A 217 14.00 -15.12 18.27
N ARG A 218 14.15 -13.83 18.55
CA ARG A 218 15.19 -13.31 19.45
C ARG A 218 15.05 -13.88 20.86
N ILE A 219 13.84 -13.88 21.43
CA ILE A 219 13.57 -14.44 22.77
C ILE A 219 13.84 -15.95 22.79
N GLN A 220 13.45 -16.69 21.74
CA GLN A 220 13.75 -18.13 21.64
C GLN A 220 15.26 -18.37 21.64
N GLN A 221 16.01 -17.57 20.88
CA GLN A 221 17.47 -17.66 20.85
C GLN A 221 18.08 -17.35 22.23
N GLU A 222 17.60 -16.32 22.93
CA GLU A 222 17.98 -16.00 24.32
C GLU A 222 17.77 -17.21 25.23
N LYS A 223 16.61 -17.88 25.16
CA LYS A 223 16.35 -19.07 26.00
C LYS A 223 17.21 -20.26 25.61
N ILE A 224 17.54 -20.46 24.34
CA ILE A 224 18.47 -21.52 23.90
C ILE A 224 19.87 -21.29 24.47
N GLU A 225 20.33 -20.04 24.48
CA GLU A 225 21.64 -19.67 25.03
C GLU A 225 21.69 -19.80 26.55
N GLU A 226 20.65 -19.37 27.27
CA GLU A 226 20.51 -19.60 28.72
C GLU A 226 20.51 -21.09 29.06
N LEU A 227 19.73 -21.90 28.31
CA LEU A 227 19.72 -23.35 28.47
C LEU A 227 21.11 -23.97 28.26
N THR A 228 21.85 -23.46 27.27
CA THR A 228 23.23 -23.90 27.02
C THR A 228 24.14 -23.60 28.21
N LEU A 229 24.02 -22.42 28.83
CA LEU A 229 24.78 -22.08 30.04
C LEU A 229 24.43 -22.99 31.23
N TYR A 230 23.14 -23.27 31.47
CA TYR A 230 22.74 -24.21 32.51
C TYR A 230 23.28 -25.62 32.26
N ILE A 231 23.29 -26.08 31.01
CA ILE A 231 23.84 -27.40 30.64
C ILE A 231 25.35 -27.44 30.89
N ILE A 232 26.09 -26.39 30.53
CA ILE A 232 27.53 -26.29 30.83
C ILE A 232 27.79 -26.34 32.34
N GLU A 233 26.99 -25.63 33.14
CA GLU A 233 27.10 -25.65 34.60
C GLU A 233 26.79 -27.05 35.17
N GLN A 234 25.74 -27.70 34.68
CA GLN A 234 25.36 -29.05 35.08
C GLN A 234 26.45 -30.06 34.73
N ASN A 235 27.04 -29.99 33.53
CA ASN A 235 28.13 -30.88 33.12
C ASN A 235 29.35 -30.74 34.06
N LYS A 236 29.74 -29.51 34.41
CA LYS A 236 30.83 -29.26 35.38
C LYS A 236 30.54 -29.90 36.75
N LYS A 237 29.29 -29.85 37.22
CA LYS A 237 28.88 -30.50 38.48
C LYS A 237 28.95 -32.01 38.37
N ILE A 238 28.52 -32.59 37.25
CA ILE A 238 28.58 -34.04 36.99
C ILE A 238 30.03 -34.53 36.99
N GLU A 239 30.92 -33.87 36.26
CA GLU A 239 32.36 -34.21 36.21
C GLU A 239 33.02 -34.14 37.60
N ALA A 240 32.67 -33.13 38.39
CA ALA A 240 33.14 -33.00 39.77
C ALA A 240 32.65 -34.16 40.65
N LEU A 241 31.37 -34.53 40.55
CA LEU A 241 30.79 -35.65 41.27
C LEU A 241 31.43 -36.99 40.85
N GLU A 242 31.64 -37.22 39.56
CA GLU A 242 32.32 -38.42 39.05
C GLU A 242 33.75 -38.55 39.56
N THR A 243 34.49 -37.43 39.62
CA THR A 243 35.85 -37.41 40.15
C THR A 243 35.87 -37.79 41.63
N ILE A 244 34.94 -37.25 42.43
CA ILE A 244 34.79 -37.59 43.85
C ILE A 244 34.40 -39.07 44.04
N VAL A 245 33.56 -39.61 43.17
CA VAL A 245 33.17 -41.03 43.25
C VAL A 245 34.34 -41.95 42.87
N LYS A 246 35.13 -41.59 41.87
CA LYS A 246 36.33 -42.35 41.46
C LYS A 246 37.42 -42.32 42.53
N SER A 247 37.62 -41.20 43.23
CA SER A 247 38.64 -41.09 44.28
C SER A 247 38.27 -41.77 45.60
N LYS A 248 36.99 -42.12 45.79
CA LYS A 248 36.49 -42.86 46.97
C LYS A 248 36.45 -44.38 46.76
N LYS A 249 36.76 -44.88 45.56
CA LYS A 249 36.96 -46.31 45.26
C LYS A 249 38.44 -46.65 45.29
#